data_AF-G2EEH2-F1
#
_entry.id   AF-G2EEH2-F1
#
_cell.length_a   1.000
_cell.length_b   1.000
_cell.length_c   1.000
_cell.angle_alpha   90.00
_cell.angle_beta   90.00
_cell.angle_gamma   90.00
#
_symmetry.space_group_name_H-M   'P 1'
#
loop_
_entity.id
_entity.type
_entity.pdbx_description
1 polymer ?
#
loop_
_entity_poly.entity_id
_entity_poly.type
_entity_poly.pdbx_seq_one_letter_code
_entity_poly.pdbx_strand_id
1 'polypeptide(L)'
;MSNTLYGEEKSKEEIDKIKEQTKNTNQKIYPILKPGNWVGLKAGALSSNLIGSDIDAKVVIGYGMDTPDNFVFLTNSHLETMDGPQILKVAYENLENFETEFEFSVALQNKVLTSSGYDFSSERILSKTHMMKAHTMLKADELLVSIPRRSCMMVIPKDIESELLNLFIQLHNDAWYDDSYGNAPIANILFVVKDGRITGHIALDE
;
A
#
# COMPACT_ATOMS: atom_id res chain seq x y z
N MET A 1 -4.48 30.57 -5.38
CA MET A 1 -4.33 30.01 -6.75
C MET A 1 -3.27 28.93 -6.66
N SER A 2 -3.71 27.68 -6.53
CA SER A 2 -2.84 26.54 -6.21
C SER A 2 -2.42 25.83 -7.49
N ASN A 3 -1.13 25.84 -7.77
CA ASN A 3 -0.52 25.08 -8.85
C ASN A 3 -0.25 23.65 -8.37
N THR A 4 -1.11 22.69 -8.72
CA THR A 4 -0.67 21.29 -8.79
C THR A 4 -1.61 20.47 -9.68
N LEU A 5 -1.01 19.51 -10.39
CA LEU A 5 -1.58 18.44 -11.21
C LEU A 5 -1.68 18.73 -12.72
N TYR A 6 -0.51 18.82 -13.37
CA TYR A 6 -0.34 18.27 -14.71
C TYR A 6 0.83 17.28 -14.69
N GLY A 7 0.60 16.09 -15.21
CA GLY A 7 1.64 15.33 -15.89
C GLY A 7 1.19 15.22 -17.33
N GLU A 8 1.93 15.80 -18.27
CA GLU A 8 1.69 15.67 -19.70
C GLU A 8 1.74 14.20 -20.13
N GLU A 9 1.05 13.84 -21.21
CA GLU A 9 1.25 12.55 -21.87
C GLU A 9 2.74 12.40 -22.20
N LYS A 10 3.40 11.43 -21.55
CA LYS A 10 4.83 11.22 -21.74
C LYS A 10 5.12 10.91 -23.20
N SER A 11 6.08 11.62 -23.77
CA SER A 11 6.51 11.42 -25.15
C SER A 11 7.11 10.04 -25.34
N LYS A 12 7.13 9.57 -26.59
CA LYS A 12 7.73 8.27 -26.95
C LYS A 12 9.20 8.18 -26.53
N GLU A 13 9.95 9.29 -26.60
CA GLU A 13 11.33 9.37 -26.16
C GLU A 13 11.47 9.21 -24.63
N GLU A 14 10.53 9.74 -23.84
CA GLU A 14 10.52 9.54 -22.39
C GLU A 14 10.17 8.09 -22.03
N ILE A 15 9.26 7.46 -22.77
CA ILE A 15 8.92 6.04 -22.60
C ILE A 15 10.14 5.16 -22.95
N ASP A 16 10.85 5.47 -24.03
CA ASP A 16 12.05 4.71 -24.43
C ASP A 16 13.22 4.93 -23.47
N LYS A 17 13.38 6.14 -22.91
CA LYS A 17 14.37 6.44 -21.87
C LYS A 17 14.07 5.71 -20.56
N ILE A 18 12.79 5.63 -20.17
CA ILE A 18 12.34 4.80 -19.04
C ILE A 18 12.67 3.33 -19.33
N LYS A 19 12.36 2.81 -20.52
CA LYS A 19 12.73 1.44 -20.92
C LYS A 19 14.24 1.18 -20.83
N GLU A 20 15.09 2.12 -21.26
CA GLU A 20 16.55 1.98 -21.12
C GLU A 20 17.03 2.02 -19.67
N GLN A 21 16.47 2.90 -18.83
CA GLN A 21 16.81 2.97 -17.39
C GLN A 21 16.49 1.65 -16.66
N THR A 22 15.47 0.94 -17.14
CA THR A 22 14.98 -0.32 -16.54
C THR A 22 15.68 -1.57 -17.07
N LYS A 23 16.45 -1.46 -18.17
CA LYS A 23 17.17 -2.57 -18.79
C LYS A 23 18.46 -2.98 -18.05
N ASN A 24 18.95 -2.19 -17.08
CA ASN A 24 20.37 -2.26 -16.72
C ASN A 24 20.74 -2.12 -15.23
N THR A 25 19.88 -2.45 -14.26
CA THR A 25 20.15 -2.03 -12.88
C THR A 25 19.69 -3.02 -11.82
N ASN A 26 20.40 -3.00 -10.68
CA ASN A 26 20.01 -3.59 -9.38
C ASN A 26 18.72 -2.95 -8.79
N GLN A 27 17.82 -2.41 -9.62
CA GLN A 27 16.60 -1.74 -9.19
C GLN A 27 15.60 -2.76 -8.66
N LYS A 28 15.08 -2.50 -7.46
CA LYS A 28 14.12 -3.37 -6.81
C LYS A 28 12.71 -3.01 -7.26
N ILE A 29 11.94 -4.05 -7.58
CA ILE A 29 10.51 -3.92 -7.87
C ILE A 29 9.77 -4.07 -6.54
N TYR A 30 8.75 -3.24 -6.31
CA TYR A 30 7.85 -3.35 -5.16
C TYR A 30 6.38 -3.29 -5.57
N PRO A 31 5.49 -4.00 -4.84
CA PRO A 31 4.05 -3.83 -4.94
C PRO A 31 3.63 -2.57 -4.17
N ILE A 32 2.79 -1.72 -4.78
CA ILE A 32 2.35 -0.44 -4.22
C ILE A 32 0.83 -0.39 -4.14
N LEU A 33 0.31 -0.02 -2.98
CA LEU A 33 -1.13 0.13 -2.80
C LEU A 33 -1.60 1.42 -3.47
N LYS A 34 -2.69 1.32 -4.22
CA LYS A 34 -3.32 2.43 -4.93
C LYS A 34 -4.84 2.36 -4.80
N PRO A 35 -5.52 3.51 -4.83
CA PRO A 35 -6.97 3.53 -4.92
C PRO A 35 -7.41 2.91 -6.26
N GLY A 36 -8.59 2.30 -6.30
CA GLY A 36 -9.09 1.64 -7.51
C GLY A 36 -9.41 2.59 -8.68
N ASN A 37 -9.49 3.89 -8.43
CA ASN A 37 -9.60 4.92 -9.47
C ASN A 37 -8.24 5.50 -9.91
N TRP A 38 -7.12 4.87 -9.52
CA TRP A 38 -5.78 5.35 -9.81
C TRP A 38 -5.53 5.54 -11.32
N VAL A 39 -5.10 6.74 -11.71
CA VAL A 39 -4.85 7.13 -13.11
C VAL A 39 -3.85 6.24 -13.85
N GLY A 40 -2.95 5.55 -13.11
CA GLY A 40 -2.01 4.61 -13.69
C GLY A 40 -2.68 3.41 -14.38
N LEU A 41 -3.89 3.03 -13.94
CA LEU A 41 -4.66 1.96 -14.59
C LEU A 41 -5.00 2.32 -16.04
N LYS A 42 -5.43 3.57 -16.29
CA LYS A 42 -5.71 4.08 -17.64
C LYS A 42 -4.45 4.22 -18.48
N ALA A 43 -3.31 4.49 -17.84
CA ALA A 43 -2.00 4.56 -18.48
C ALA A 43 -1.37 3.17 -18.74
N GLY A 44 -2.08 2.08 -18.45
CA GLY A 44 -1.63 0.71 -18.74
C GLY A 44 -0.62 0.16 -17.71
N ALA A 45 -0.66 0.66 -16.48
CA ALA A 45 0.16 0.12 -15.40
C ALA A 45 -0.15 -1.35 -15.13
N LEU A 46 0.91 -2.15 -14.98
CA LEU A 46 0.81 -3.52 -14.53
C LEU A 46 0.27 -3.53 -13.10
N SER A 47 -0.86 -4.21 -12.90
CA SER A 47 -1.58 -4.17 -11.64
C SER A 47 -2.42 -5.42 -11.39
N SER A 48 -2.82 -5.61 -10.13
CA SER A 48 -3.78 -6.63 -9.70
C SER A 48 -4.78 -6.03 -8.72
N ASN A 49 -6.01 -6.54 -8.70
CA ASN A 49 -7.00 -6.14 -7.71
C ASN A 49 -6.72 -6.76 -6.35
N LEU A 50 -6.74 -5.95 -5.30
CA LEU A 50 -6.66 -6.41 -3.91
C LEU A 50 -8.04 -6.47 -3.27
N ILE A 51 -8.84 -5.41 -3.45
CA ILE A 51 -10.21 -5.32 -2.96
C ILE A 51 -11.12 -4.87 -4.11
N GLY A 52 -12.21 -5.61 -4.33
CA GLY A 52 -13.17 -5.36 -5.40
C GLY A 52 -12.95 -6.25 -6.62
N SER A 53 -13.58 -5.88 -7.73
CA SER A 53 -13.51 -6.60 -9.02
C SER A 53 -12.85 -5.74 -10.10
N ASP A 54 -12.62 -6.28 -11.29
CA ASP A 54 -12.04 -5.53 -12.42
C ASP A 54 -12.84 -4.28 -12.82
N ILE A 55 -14.15 -4.28 -12.55
CA ILE A 55 -15.08 -3.20 -12.91
C ILE A 55 -15.29 -2.23 -11.73
N ASP A 56 -15.14 -2.71 -10.50
CA ASP A 56 -15.36 -1.96 -9.27
C ASP A 56 -14.23 -2.24 -8.28
N ALA A 57 -13.01 -1.88 -8.68
CA ALA A 57 -11.85 -2.01 -7.83
C ALA A 57 -11.90 -0.90 -6.77
N LYS A 58 -11.69 -1.27 -5.51
CA LYS A 58 -11.53 -0.30 -4.40
C LYS A 58 -10.07 -0.07 -4.08
N VAL A 59 -9.29 -1.15 -4.07
CA VAL A 59 -7.83 -1.11 -3.85
C VAL A 59 -7.16 -2.00 -4.87
N VAL A 60 -6.12 -1.46 -5.51
CA VAL A 60 -5.28 -2.17 -6.47
C VAL A 60 -3.83 -2.16 -6.00
N ILE A 61 -3.07 -3.13 -6.49
CA ILE A 61 -1.63 -3.22 -6.33
C ILE A 61 -1.02 -2.87 -7.68
N GLY A 62 -0.28 -1.77 -7.75
CA GLY A 62 0.57 -1.45 -8.90
C GLY A 62 2.00 -1.93 -8.65
N TYR A 63 2.68 -2.44 -9.67
CA TYR A 63 4.08 -2.85 -9.55
C TYR A 63 4.98 -1.78 -10.15
N GLY A 64 6.04 -1.41 -9.44
CA GLY A 64 7.01 -0.46 -9.98
C GLY A 64 8.41 -0.64 -9.43
N MET A 65 9.35 -0.05 -10.15
CA MET A 65 10.76 -0.04 -9.80
C MET A 65 11.07 1.19 -8.97
N ASP A 66 11.74 0.94 -7.86
CA ASP A 66 12.39 1.96 -7.06
C ASP A 66 13.71 2.34 -7.73
N THR A 67 13.78 3.55 -8.29
CA THR A 67 14.98 4.08 -8.95
C THR A 67 15.56 5.22 -8.10
N PRO A 68 16.83 5.61 -8.31
CA PRO A 68 17.47 6.66 -7.50
C PRO A 68 16.71 7.99 -7.46
N ASP A 69 16.02 8.34 -8.54
CA ASP A 69 15.39 9.65 -8.70
C ASP A 69 13.86 9.60 -8.52
N ASN A 70 13.23 8.46 -8.82
CA ASN A 70 11.77 8.31 -8.79
C ASN A 70 11.29 6.86 -8.76
N PHE A 71 10.02 6.68 -8.40
CA PHE A 71 9.33 5.41 -8.56
C PHE A 71 8.68 5.30 -9.94
N VAL A 72 9.01 4.25 -10.69
CA VAL A 72 8.51 4.02 -12.05
C VAL A 72 7.60 2.81 -12.09
N PHE A 73 6.32 3.02 -12.38
CA PHE A 73 5.38 1.92 -12.54
C PHE A 73 5.64 1.13 -13.83
N LEU A 74 5.68 -0.19 -13.68
CA LEU A 74 5.71 -1.12 -14.79
C LEU A 74 4.38 -1.07 -15.55
N THR A 75 4.43 -1.40 -16.82
CA THR A 75 3.28 -1.39 -17.74
C THR A 75 3.26 -2.67 -18.56
N ASN A 76 2.17 -2.92 -19.28
CA ASN A 76 2.07 -4.08 -20.17
C ASN A 76 3.20 -4.17 -21.21
N SER A 77 3.76 -3.04 -21.66
CA SER A 77 4.91 -3.05 -22.59
C SER A 77 6.19 -3.61 -21.95
N HIS A 78 6.33 -3.57 -20.62
CA HIS A 78 7.48 -4.18 -19.95
C HIS A 78 7.43 -5.71 -20.00
N LEU A 79 6.24 -6.30 -20.16
CA LEU A 79 6.06 -7.74 -20.33
C LEU A 79 6.59 -8.26 -21.67
N GLU A 80 6.90 -7.39 -22.63
CA GLU A 80 7.58 -7.77 -23.88
C GLU A 80 9.01 -8.27 -23.63
N THR A 81 9.63 -7.81 -22.54
CA THR A 81 11.02 -8.11 -22.20
C THR A 81 11.22 -8.73 -20.82
N MET A 82 10.20 -8.69 -19.96
CA MET A 82 10.23 -9.19 -18.59
C MET A 82 9.18 -10.27 -18.39
N ASP A 83 9.48 -11.25 -17.54
CA ASP A 83 8.51 -12.29 -17.17
C ASP A 83 7.57 -11.80 -16.06
N GLY A 84 6.26 -11.78 -16.34
CA GLY A 84 5.23 -11.29 -15.42
C GLY A 84 5.20 -12.05 -14.07
N PRO A 85 5.13 -13.39 -14.05
CA PRO A 85 5.24 -14.18 -12.83
C PRO A 85 6.51 -13.88 -12.02
N GLN A 86 7.66 -13.71 -12.68
CA GLN A 86 8.90 -13.34 -12.02
C GLN A 86 8.85 -11.91 -11.43
N ILE A 87 8.23 -10.95 -12.11
CA ILE A 87 8.00 -9.59 -11.57
C ILE A 87 7.23 -9.68 -10.25
N LEU A 88 6.11 -10.40 -10.24
CA LEU A 88 5.28 -10.55 -9.05
C LEU A 88 6.10 -11.18 -7.92
N LYS A 89 6.76 -12.31 -8.18
CA LYS A 89 7.59 -13.00 -7.20
C LYS A 89 8.65 -12.07 -6.59
N VAL A 90 9.42 -11.37 -7.43
CA VAL A 90 10.47 -10.45 -6.98
C VAL A 90 9.88 -9.27 -6.20
N ALA A 91 8.73 -8.73 -6.60
CA ALA A 91 8.09 -7.63 -5.88
C ALA A 91 7.75 -8.02 -4.44
N TYR A 92 7.10 -9.17 -4.25
CA TYR A 92 6.73 -9.65 -2.92
C TYR A 92 7.96 -10.10 -2.11
N GLU A 93 8.97 -10.70 -2.73
CA GLU A 93 10.25 -11.03 -2.05
C GLU A 93 10.98 -9.77 -1.57
N ASN A 94 11.05 -8.72 -2.40
CA ASN A 94 11.65 -7.45 -2.03
C ASN A 94 10.87 -6.79 -0.88
N LEU A 95 9.54 -6.80 -0.95
CA LEU A 95 8.72 -6.28 0.13
C LEU A 95 8.94 -7.09 1.41
N GLU A 96 8.95 -8.42 1.36
CA GLU A 96 9.14 -9.29 2.53
C GLU A 96 10.44 -8.98 3.27
N ASN A 97 11.52 -8.77 2.50
CA ASN A 97 12.85 -8.39 2.98
C ASN A 97 12.98 -6.90 3.37
N PHE A 98 11.94 -6.09 3.18
CA PHE A 98 11.96 -4.68 3.58
C PHE A 98 11.76 -4.58 5.09
N GLU A 99 12.70 -3.94 5.78
CA GLU A 99 12.70 -3.87 7.23
C GLU A 99 11.97 -2.61 7.71
N THR A 100 10.89 -2.84 8.44
CA THR A 100 10.12 -1.87 9.21
C THR A 100 9.66 -2.57 10.47
N GLU A 101 9.56 -1.81 11.56
CA GLU A 101 9.09 -2.33 12.83
C GLU A 101 7.71 -1.75 13.18
N PHE A 102 7.03 -2.48 14.05
CA PHE A 102 5.84 -1.99 14.72
C PHE A 102 6.24 -1.37 16.05
N GLU A 103 5.62 -0.24 16.36
CA GLU A 103 5.72 0.39 17.67
C GLU A 103 4.35 0.41 18.33
N PHE A 104 4.31 0.20 19.65
CA PHE A 104 3.09 0.42 20.41
C PHE A 104 2.82 1.92 20.53
N SER A 105 1.60 2.32 20.19
CA SER A 105 1.15 3.69 20.44
C SER A 105 0.84 3.86 21.92
N VAL A 106 1.70 4.61 22.62
CA VAL A 106 1.51 4.99 24.03
C VAL A 106 0.22 5.78 24.22
N ALA A 107 -0.11 6.65 23.25
CA ALA A 107 -1.34 7.43 23.25
C ALA A 107 -2.61 6.55 23.18
N LEU A 108 -2.48 5.35 22.61
CA LEU A 108 -3.55 4.36 22.49
C LEU A 108 -3.36 3.20 23.48
N GLN A 109 -2.85 3.53 24.67
CA GLN A 109 -2.71 2.60 25.80
C GLN A 109 -1.91 1.33 25.48
N ASN A 110 -0.98 1.40 24.52
CA ASN A 110 -0.21 0.26 24.00
C ASN A 110 -1.10 -0.91 23.50
N LYS A 111 -2.34 -0.62 23.07
CA LYS A 111 -3.27 -1.59 22.48
C LYS A 111 -3.32 -1.50 20.95
N VAL A 112 -2.64 -0.52 20.36
CA VAL A 112 -2.55 -0.28 18.92
C VAL A 112 -1.09 -0.26 18.52
N LEU A 113 -0.78 -0.92 17.40
CA LEU A 113 0.53 -0.82 16.76
C LEU A 113 0.48 0.21 15.64
N THR A 114 1.58 0.90 15.44
CA THR A 114 1.80 1.79 14.32
C THR A 114 3.05 1.38 13.57
N SER A 115 3.00 1.43 12.24
CA SER A 115 4.19 1.39 11.38
C SER A 115 4.00 2.49 10.34
N SER A 116 4.64 3.63 10.54
CA SER A 116 4.38 4.84 9.74
C SER A 116 5.64 5.68 9.58
N GLY A 117 5.66 6.51 8.53
CA GLY A 117 6.76 7.45 8.29
C GLY A 117 7.92 6.92 7.46
N TYR A 118 7.91 5.63 7.10
CA TYR A 118 8.88 5.04 6.17
C TYR A 118 8.22 4.70 4.83
N ASP A 119 9.03 4.66 3.78
CA ASP A 119 8.60 4.10 2.50
C ASP A 119 8.07 2.68 2.67
N PHE A 120 7.06 2.36 1.88
CA PHE A 120 6.38 1.06 1.89
C PHE A 120 5.69 0.67 3.21
N SER A 121 5.62 1.54 4.23
CA SER A 121 4.99 1.18 5.52
C SER A 121 3.58 0.61 5.33
N SER A 122 2.77 1.24 4.47
CA SER A 122 1.41 0.80 4.13
C SER A 122 1.40 -0.54 3.40
N GLU A 123 2.31 -0.72 2.45
CA GLU A 123 2.45 -1.92 1.63
C GLU A 123 2.82 -3.15 2.46
N ARG A 124 3.40 -2.98 3.66
CA ARG A 124 3.74 -4.09 4.55
C ARG A 124 2.56 -4.93 5.03
N ILE A 125 1.31 -4.49 4.83
CA ILE A 125 0.12 -5.33 5.02
C ILE A 125 0.15 -6.57 4.10
N LEU A 126 0.84 -6.47 2.96
CA LEU A 126 1.02 -7.55 2.01
C LEU A 126 2.14 -8.53 2.43
N SER A 127 2.95 -8.17 3.42
CA SER A 127 3.99 -9.05 3.98
C SER A 127 3.41 -9.93 5.08
N LYS A 128 3.46 -11.24 4.84
CA LYS A 128 2.97 -12.20 5.83
C LYS A 128 3.80 -12.15 7.10
N THR A 129 5.13 -12.18 6.99
CA THR A 129 5.99 -12.19 8.19
C THR A 129 5.78 -10.92 9.02
N HIS A 130 5.64 -9.76 8.39
CA HIS A 130 5.38 -8.52 9.10
C HIS A 130 4.05 -8.57 9.85
N MET A 131 2.96 -8.98 9.20
CA MET A 131 1.66 -9.08 9.85
C MET A 131 1.61 -10.16 10.93
N MET A 132 2.40 -11.23 10.82
CA MET A 132 2.58 -12.20 11.90
C MET A 132 3.26 -11.60 13.15
N LYS A 133 4.16 -10.62 12.98
CA LYS A 133 4.71 -9.85 14.11
C LYS A 133 3.58 -9.11 14.84
N ALA A 134 2.69 -8.44 14.11
CA ALA A 134 1.55 -7.75 14.70
C ALA A 134 0.63 -8.70 15.50
N HIS A 135 0.28 -9.86 14.92
CA HIS A 135 -0.48 -10.90 15.62
C HIS A 135 0.19 -11.31 16.93
N THR A 136 1.51 -11.50 16.91
CA THR A 136 2.29 -11.91 18.10
C THR A 136 2.32 -10.82 19.16
N MET A 137 2.59 -9.57 18.75
CA MET A 137 2.69 -8.42 19.66
C MET A 137 1.36 -8.10 20.33
N LEU A 138 0.26 -8.15 19.57
CA LEU A 138 -1.09 -7.85 20.04
C LEU A 138 -1.82 -9.07 20.64
N LYS A 139 -1.24 -10.27 20.51
CA LYS A 139 -1.83 -11.55 20.97
C LYS A 139 -3.26 -11.75 20.46
N ALA A 140 -3.46 -11.55 19.16
CA ALA A 140 -4.78 -11.58 18.53
C ALA A 140 -4.78 -12.50 17.31
N ASP A 141 -5.84 -13.29 17.16
CA ASP A 141 -6.03 -14.18 15.99
C ASP A 141 -6.48 -13.41 14.74
N GLU A 142 -7.27 -12.36 14.94
CA GLU A 142 -7.73 -11.46 13.89
C GLU A 142 -7.38 -10.01 14.23
N LEU A 143 -6.93 -9.27 13.21
CA LEU A 143 -6.54 -7.87 13.30
C LEU A 143 -7.41 -7.02 12.39
N LEU A 144 -7.60 -5.77 12.79
CA LEU A 144 -8.04 -4.70 11.92
C LEU A 144 -6.84 -3.82 11.60
N VAL A 145 -6.64 -3.54 10.31
CA VAL A 145 -5.54 -2.72 9.81
C VAL A 145 -6.10 -1.51 9.09
N SER A 146 -5.66 -0.34 9.50
CA SER A 146 -6.02 0.97 8.96
C SER A 146 -4.88 1.46 8.08
N ILE A 147 -5.21 1.80 6.82
CA ILE A 147 -4.27 2.37 5.84
C ILE A 147 -4.98 3.51 5.08
N PRO A 148 -5.25 4.64 5.72
CA PRO A 148 -5.97 5.75 5.09
C PRO A 148 -5.14 6.36 3.94
N ARG A 149 -3.81 6.41 4.10
CA ARG A 149 -2.88 7.01 3.15
C ARG A 149 -1.60 6.19 3.04
N ARG A 150 -0.83 6.43 1.97
CA ARG A 150 0.52 5.87 1.85
C ARG A 150 1.39 6.26 3.05
N SER A 151 2.32 5.37 3.39
CA SER A 151 3.21 5.41 4.56
C SER A 151 2.50 5.54 5.93
N CYS A 152 1.20 5.30 5.99
CA CYS A 152 0.43 5.29 7.23
C CYS A 152 -0.16 3.89 7.44
N MET A 153 0.12 3.28 8.58
CA MET A 153 -0.47 2.02 9.00
C MET A 153 -0.68 2.00 10.51
N MET A 154 -1.90 1.63 10.92
CA MET A 154 -2.23 1.30 12.30
C MET A 154 -2.88 -0.08 12.36
N VAL A 155 -2.63 -0.82 13.44
CA VAL A 155 -3.12 -2.18 13.64
C VAL A 155 -3.68 -2.35 15.04
N ILE A 156 -4.86 -2.95 15.15
CA ILE A 156 -5.55 -3.20 16.42
C ILE A 156 -6.13 -4.63 16.42
N PRO A 157 -6.27 -5.30 17.57
CA PRO A 157 -7.07 -6.53 17.66
C PRO A 157 -8.49 -6.29 17.16
N LYS A 158 -9.06 -7.26 16.45
CA LYS A 158 -10.44 -7.15 15.99
C LYS A 158 -11.45 -7.28 17.14
N ASP A 159 -11.15 -8.11 18.14
CA ASP A 159 -11.97 -8.32 19.35
C ASP A 159 -11.55 -7.35 20.47
N ILE A 160 -11.61 -6.06 20.17
CA ILE A 160 -11.25 -4.98 21.10
C ILE A 160 -12.50 -4.28 21.62
N GLU A 161 -12.40 -3.67 22.80
CA GLU A 161 -13.49 -2.89 23.40
C GLU A 161 -13.93 -1.73 22.48
N SER A 162 -15.25 -1.45 22.45
CA SER A 162 -15.86 -0.55 21.47
C SER A 162 -15.34 0.89 21.56
N GLU A 163 -14.96 1.38 22.73
CA GLU A 163 -14.42 2.73 22.90
C GLU A 163 -13.10 2.91 22.16
N LEU A 164 -12.17 1.96 22.31
CA LEU A 164 -10.89 2.01 21.62
C LEU A 164 -11.05 1.76 20.11
N LEU A 165 -11.99 0.90 19.71
CA LEU A 165 -12.34 0.71 18.30
C LEU A 165 -12.85 2.01 17.67
N ASN A 166 -13.73 2.74 18.36
CA ASN A 166 -14.25 4.01 17.89
C ASN A 166 -13.14 5.05 17.74
N LEU A 167 -12.23 5.14 18.72
CA LEU A 167 -11.07 6.02 18.63
C LEU A 167 -10.16 5.65 17.46
N PHE A 168 -9.93 4.35 17.22
CA PHE A 168 -9.15 3.86 16.09
C PHE A 168 -9.78 4.25 14.74
N ILE A 169 -11.10 4.11 14.61
CA ILE A 169 -11.87 4.54 13.42
C ILE A 169 -11.80 6.06 13.25
N GLN A 170 -11.93 6.82 14.34
CA GLN A 170 -11.81 8.27 14.30
C GLN A 170 -10.44 8.70 13.77
N LEU A 171 -9.35 8.10 14.28
CA LEU A 171 -7.99 8.39 13.80
C LEU A 171 -7.79 8.02 12.33
N HIS A 172 -8.41 6.93 11.86
CA HIS A 172 -8.43 6.60 10.43
C HIS A 172 -9.07 7.74 9.63
N ASN A 173 -10.28 8.17 10.02
CA ASN A 173 -11.03 9.19 9.31
C ASN A 173 -10.32 10.55 9.32
N ASP A 174 -9.75 10.95 10.46
CA ASP A 174 -8.99 12.18 10.57
C ASP A 174 -7.81 12.17 9.57
N ALA A 175 -7.04 11.07 9.53
CA ALA A 175 -5.96 10.91 8.57
C ALA A 175 -6.45 10.78 7.12
N TRP A 176 -7.63 10.21 6.88
CA TRP A 176 -8.22 10.09 5.54
C TRP A 176 -8.62 11.45 4.98
N TYR A 177 -9.27 12.30 5.77
CA TYR A 177 -9.75 13.61 5.32
C TYR A 177 -8.69 14.71 5.37
N ASP A 178 -7.63 14.56 6.15
CA ASP A 178 -6.55 15.54 6.25
C ASP A 178 -5.59 15.48 5.06
N ASP A 179 -5.60 16.51 4.22
CA ASP A 179 -4.73 16.62 3.05
C ASP A 179 -3.30 17.12 3.37
N SER A 180 -3.02 17.52 4.61
CA SER A 180 -1.72 18.05 5.04
C SER A 180 -0.61 16.98 5.11
N TYR A 181 -0.98 15.69 5.17
CA TYR A 181 -0.04 14.57 5.19
C TYR A 181 0.78 14.40 3.90
N GLY A 182 0.41 15.08 2.80
CA GLY A 182 1.16 15.08 1.53
C GLY A 182 1.12 13.76 0.73
N ASN A 183 0.66 12.67 1.34
CA ASN A 183 0.54 11.36 0.73
C ASN A 183 -0.87 11.10 0.19
N ALA A 184 -0.95 10.44 -0.97
CA ALA A 184 -2.22 10.11 -1.61
C ALA A 184 -3.04 9.13 -0.74
N PRO A 185 -4.37 9.33 -0.66
CA PRO A 185 -5.29 8.37 -0.05
C PRO A 185 -5.29 7.02 -0.79
N ILE A 186 -5.54 5.93 -0.06
CA ILE A 186 -5.66 4.57 -0.63
C ILE A 186 -7.13 4.13 -0.67
N ALA A 187 -7.75 3.88 0.49
CA ALA A 187 -9.19 3.61 0.60
C ALA A 187 -9.68 3.84 2.03
N ASN A 188 -10.92 4.31 2.19
CA ASN A 188 -11.56 4.49 3.49
C ASN A 188 -12.17 3.16 4.00
N ILE A 189 -11.29 2.21 4.30
CA ILE A 189 -11.64 0.86 4.74
C ILE A 189 -10.71 0.42 5.87
N LEU A 190 -11.18 -0.53 6.68
CA LEU A 190 -10.33 -1.35 7.53
C LEU A 190 -10.12 -2.71 6.88
N PHE A 191 -8.86 -3.12 6.74
CA PHE A 191 -8.55 -4.48 6.29
C PHE A 191 -8.68 -5.45 7.47
N VAL A 192 -9.27 -6.62 7.21
CA VAL A 192 -9.30 -7.72 8.16
C VAL A 192 -8.13 -8.64 7.84
N VAL A 193 -7.26 -8.88 8.81
CA VAL A 193 -6.08 -9.74 8.66
C VAL A 193 -6.14 -10.92 9.63
N LYS A 194 -5.89 -12.11 9.11
CA LYS A 194 -5.81 -13.38 9.85
C LYS A 194 -4.66 -14.23 9.30
N ASP A 195 -3.92 -14.89 10.19
CA ASP A 195 -2.73 -15.67 9.82
C ASP A 195 -1.72 -14.88 8.95
N GLY A 196 -1.60 -13.59 9.24
CA GLY A 196 -0.74 -12.65 8.53
C GLY A 196 -1.19 -12.33 7.11
N ARG A 197 -2.44 -12.62 6.74
CA ARG A 197 -2.98 -12.35 5.40
C ARG A 197 -4.30 -11.60 5.46
N ILE A 198 -4.54 -10.75 4.48
CA ILE A 198 -5.84 -10.09 4.30
C ILE A 198 -6.89 -11.15 3.97
N THR A 199 -7.96 -11.21 4.76
CA THR A 199 -9.10 -12.13 4.58
C THR A 199 -10.41 -11.42 4.31
N GLY A 200 -10.44 -10.09 4.46
CA GLY A 200 -11.62 -9.28 4.21
C GLY A 200 -11.37 -7.80 4.43
N HIS A 201 -12.44 -7.02 4.42
CA HIS A 201 -12.41 -5.59 4.71
C HIS A 201 -13.76 -5.13 5.29
N ILE A 202 -13.75 -3.97 5.93
CA ILE A 202 -14.92 -3.26 6.44
C ILE A 202 -14.90 -1.87 5.82
N ALA A 203 -15.98 -1.48 5.14
CA ALA A 203 -16.13 -0.12 4.64
C ALA A 203 -16.41 0.84 5.80
N LEU A 204 -15.80 2.03 5.77
CA LEU A 204 -16.07 3.09 6.75
C LEU A 204 -16.98 4.20 6.19
N ASP A 205 -17.23 4.15 4.89
CA ASP A 205 -18.18 5.02 4.18
C ASP A 205 -19.56 4.33 4.06
N GLU A 206 -20.31 4.25 5.17
CA GLU A 206 -21.76 4.01 5.18
C GLU A 206 -22.47 4.90 6.21
#